data_AF-A0A166J2S6-F1
#
_entry.id   AF-A0A166J2S6-F1
#
_cell.length_a   1.000
_cell.length_b   1.000
_cell.length_c   1.000
_cell.angle_alpha   90.00
_cell.angle_beta   90.00
_cell.angle_gamma   90.00
#
_symmetry.space_group_name_H-M   'P 1'
#
loop_
_entity.id
_entity.type
_entity.pdbx_description
1 polymer ?
#
loop_
_entity_poly.entity_id
_entity_poly.type
_entity_poly.pdbx_seq_one_letter_code
_entity_poly.pdbx_strand_id
1 'polypeptide(L)'
;MKNNILPLGTVVTLKNGDSSELMIIARASVVEQKGEQVYYDYGAVLIPQGMMQPEAVYFFNEENVEKIVFEGYENNDEKIFSQNYHEMVAQSKVPKGNISSSDSVDTEEAGFE
;
A
#
# COMPACT_ATOMS: atom_id res chain seq x y z
N MET A 1 -17.29 -7.73 5.52
CA MET A 1 -15.93 -7.34 5.94
C MET A 1 -15.97 -5.84 6.19
N LYS A 2 -15.27 -5.33 7.22
CA LYS A 2 -15.24 -3.90 7.53
C LYS A 2 -14.77 -3.15 6.28
N ASN A 3 -15.57 -2.20 5.81
CA ASN A 3 -15.41 -1.47 4.55
C ASN A 3 -14.40 -0.32 4.68
N ASN A 4 -13.33 -0.57 5.44
CA ASN A 4 -12.51 0.45 6.08
C ASN A 4 -11.05 0.19 5.73
N ILE A 5 -10.32 1.26 5.39
CA ILE A 5 -8.88 1.20 5.12
C ILE A 5 -8.13 0.63 6.35
N LEU A 6 -7.11 -0.19 6.09
CA LEU A 6 -6.32 -0.85 7.13
C LEU A 6 -5.41 0.14 7.87
N PRO A 7 -5.18 -0.07 9.19
CA PRO A 7 -4.24 0.74 9.95
C PRO A 7 -2.79 0.60 9.49
N LEU A 8 -1.98 1.62 9.77
CA LEU A 8 -0.53 1.51 9.61
C LEU A 8 0.05 0.42 10.53
N GLY A 9 1.11 -0.24 10.08
CA GLY A 9 1.71 -1.38 10.76
C GLY A 9 0.97 -2.71 10.55
N THR A 10 -0.14 -2.71 9.81
CA THR A 10 -0.80 -3.95 9.38
C THR A 10 0.12 -4.72 8.45
N VAL A 11 0.29 -6.02 8.71
CA VAL A 11 1.07 -6.94 7.88
C VAL A 11 0.12 -7.75 7.01
N VAL A 12 0.38 -7.76 5.71
CA VAL A 12 -0.46 -8.41 4.70
C VAL A 12 0.36 -9.26 3.74
N THR A 13 -0.31 -10.18 3.06
CA THR A 13 0.16 -10.77 1.80
C THR A 13 -0.72 -10.31 0.64
N LEU A 14 -0.16 -10.27 -0.57
CA LEU A 14 -0.87 -9.84 -1.78
C LEU A 14 -1.37 -11.01 -2.62
N LYS A 15 -2.50 -10.80 -3.30
CA LYS A 15 -3.04 -11.71 -4.32
C LYS A 15 -2.03 -11.88 -5.44
N ASN A 16 -1.79 -13.12 -5.85
CA ASN A 16 -0.83 -13.47 -6.90
C ASN A 16 0.62 -13.00 -6.62
N GLY A 17 0.95 -12.68 -5.36
CA GLY A 17 2.33 -12.41 -4.95
C GLY A 17 3.11 -13.70 -4.66
N ASP A 18 4.39 -13.55 -4.33
CA ASP A 18 5.31 -14.65 -3.96
C ASP A 18 5.16 -15.11 -2.50
N SER A 19 4.06 -14.75 -1.84
CA SER A 19 3.81 -14.96 -0.40
C SER A 19 4.68 -14.13 0.55
N SER A 20 5.43 -13.14 0.06
CA SER A 20 6.12 -12.18 0.91
C SER A 20 5.15 -11.41 1.81
N GLU A 21 5.55 -11.16 3.04
CA GLU A 21 4.82 -10.33 4.01
C GLU A 21 5.25 -8.87 3.88
N LEU A 22 4.26 -7.99 3.78
CA LEU A 22 4.44 -6.55 3.65
C LEU A 22 3.78 -5.83 4.82
N MET A 23 4.49 -4.89 5.43
CA MET A 23 3.95 -4.00 6.45
C MET A 23 3.55 -2.66 5.84
N ILE A 24 2.28 -2.28 5.98
CA ILE A 24 1.76 -1.01 5.49
C ILE A 24 2.37 0.16 6.30
N ILE A 25 3.00 1.09 5.59
CA ILE A 25 3.67 2.28 6.18
C ILE A 25 3.13 3.61 5.66
N ALA A 26 2.35 3.59 4.57
CA ALA A 26 1.74 4.78 4.00
C ALA A 26 0.32 4.49 3.49
N ARG A 27 -0.51 5.53 3.41
CA ARG A 27 -1.89 5.47 2.90
C ARG A 27 -2.17 6.65 1.97
N ALA A 28 -2.92 6.42 0.90
CA ALA A 28 -3.23 7.42 -0.13
C ALA A 28 -1.99 8.11 -0.72
N SER A 29 -0.89 7.36 -0.90
CA SER A 29 0.34 7.90 -1.48
C SER A 29 0.12 8.24 -2.95
N VAL A 30 0.47 9.47 -3.34
CA VAL A 30 0.48 9.90 -4.73
C VAL A 30 1.86 9.66 -5.32
N VAL A 31 1.91 8.93 -6.43
CA VAL A 31 3.14 8.56 -7.14
C VAL A 31 2.98 8.84 -8.62
N GLU A 32 4.10 8.96 -9.33
CA GLU A 32 4.10 9.07 -10.79
C GLU A 32 4.09 7.67 -11.41
N GLN A 33 3.08 7.38 -12.22
CA GLN A 33 2.97 6.14 -12.99
C GLN A 33 2.74 6.52 -14.46
N LYS A 34 3.66 6.12 -15.36
CA LYS A 34 3.55 6.36 -16.81
C LYS A 34 3.33 7.84 -17.18
N GLY A 35 3.92 8.76 -16.42
CA GLY A 35 3.82 10.21 -16.63
C GLY A 35 2.53 10.85 -16.09
N GLU A 36 1.72 10.10 -15.36
CA GLU A 36 0.51 10.59 -14.68
C GLU A 36 0.65 10.43 -13.16
N GLN A 37 0.15 11.39 -12.39
CA GLN A 37 0.05 11.25 -10.95
C GLN A 37 -1.17 10.40 -10.61
N VAL A 38 -0.95 9.30 -9.90
CA VAL A 38 -1.98 8.40 -9.41
C VAL A 38 -1.82 8.19 -7.91
N TYR A 39 -2.88 7.82 -7.21
CA TYR A 39 -2.78 7.39 -5.81
C TYR A 39 -2.97 5.89 -5.65
N TYR A 40 -2.30 5.30 -4.67
CA TYR A 40 -2.54 3.94 -4.20
C TYR A 40 -3.06 3.96 -2.77
N ASP A 41 -3.90 2.99 -2.41
CA ASP A 41 -4.48 2.94 -1.07
C ASP A 41 -3.38 2.74 -0.02
N TYR A 42 -2.38 1.92 -0.34
CA TYR A 42 -1.28 1.53 0.55
C TYR A 42 0.09 1.70 -0.10
N GLY A 43 1.05 2.12 0.73
CA GLY A 43 2.48 1.90 0.51
C GLY A 43 3.03 1.02 1.63
N ALA A 44 3.83 0.01 1.29
CA ALA A 44 4.33 -0.98 2.25
C ALA A 44 5.79 -1.35 2.00
N VAL A 45 6.39 -2.00 3.00
CA VAL A 45 7.77 -2.50 2.95
C VAL A 45 7.82 -3.96 3.35
N LEU A 46 8.85 -4.67 2.91
CA LEU A 46 9.11 -6.05 3.33
C LEU A 46 9.43 -6.11 4.82
N ILE A 47 9.05 -7.21 5.47
CA ILE A 47 9.44 -7.52 6.85
C ILE A 47 10.31 -8.80 6.86
N PRO A 48 11.42 -8.85 7.64
CA PRO A 48 11.92 -7.86 8.60
C PRO A 48 12.82 -6.76 8.01
N GLN A 49 13.11 -6.77 6.71
CA GLN A 49 14.11 -5.89 6.07
C GLN A 49 13.76 -4.41 6.17
N GLY A 50 12.48 -4.06 6.06
CA GLY A 50 12.00 -2.68 6.03
C GLY A 50 12.32 -1.96 4.73
N MET A 51 12.41 -0.63 4.80
CA MET A 51 12.74 0.23 3.67
C MET A 51 14.26 0.31 3.49
N MET A 52 14.81 -0.47 2.56
CA MET A 52 16.26 -0.52 2.33
C MET A 52 16.76 0.69 1.52
N GLN A 53 15.92 1.23 0.65
CA GLN A 53 16.14 2.43 -0.15
C GLN A 53 14.84 3.25 -0.21
N PRO A 54 14.88 4.58 -0.40
CA PRO A 54 13.67 5.41 -0.44
C PRO A 54 12.61 4.94 -1.44
N GLU A 55 13.05 4.36 -2.56
CA GLU A 55 12.21 3.86 -3.64
C GLU A 55 11.69 2.43 -3.40
N ALA A 56 12.20 1.74 -2.37
CA ALA A 56 11.84 0.36 -2.03
C ALA A 56 10.49 0.30 -1.27
N VAL A 57 9.46 0.90 -1.85
CA VAL A 57 8.08 0.90 -1.34
C VAL A 57 7.16 0.21 -2.34
N TYR A 58 6.42 -0.77 -1.86
CA TYR A 58 5.40 -1.49 -2.64
C TYR A 58 4.09 -0.73 -2.56
N PHE A 59 3.56 -0.29 -3.70
CA PHE A 59 2.27 0.38 -3.79
C PHE A 59 1.17 -0.58 -4.27
N PHE A 60 0.05 -0.62 -3.54
CA PHE A 60 -1.09 -1.46 -3.88
C PHE A 60 -2.40 -0.96 -3.28
N ASN A 61 -3.52 -1.55 -3.70
CA ASN A 61 -4.85 -1.17 -3.28
C ASN A 61 -5.52 -2.22 -2.38
N GLU A 62 -6.63 -1.84 -1.75
CA GLU A 62 -7.48 -2.73 -0.94
C GLU A 62 -7.84 -4.03 -1.66
N GLU A 63 -8.17 -3.96 -2.95
CA GLU A 63 -8.54 -5.14 -3.74
C GLU A 63 -7.39 -6.14 -3.94
N ASN A 64 -6.14 -5.72 -3.76
CA ASN A 64 -4.95 -6.55 -3.96
C ASN A 64 -4.55 -7.35 -2.71
N VAL A 65 -5.08 -7.02 -1.53
CA VAL A 65 -4.78 -7.75 -0.29
C VAL A 65 -5.41 -9.15 -0.35
N GLU A 66 -4.61 -10.18 -0.11
CA GLU A 66 -5.07 -11.57 0.02
C GLU A 66 -5.40 -11.91 1.47
N LYS A 67 -4.47 -11.64 2.38
CA LYS A 67 -4.60 -11.99 3.79
C LYS A 67 -4.00 -10.93 4.68
N ILE A 68 -4.69 -10.63 5.79
CA ILE A 68 -4.14 -9.88 6.92
C ILE A 68 -3.46 -10.89 7.86
N VAL A 69 -2.15 -10.76 8.01
CA VAL A 69 -1.32 -11.59 8.91
C VAL A 69 -1.33 -11.00 10.32
N PHE A 70 -1.28 -9.67 10.42
CA PHE A 70 -1.32 -8.92 11.66
C PHE A 70 -2.04 -7.60 11.43
N GLU A 71 -2.97 -7.23 12.32
CA GLU A 71 -3.68 -5.95 12.27
C GLU A 71 -2.87 -4.89 13.03
N GLY A 72 -2.64 -3.75 12.38
CA GLY A 72 -1.83 -2.65 12.90
C GLY A 72 -2.44 -1.97 14.13
N TYR A 73 -1.74 -0.96 14.63
CA TYR A 73 -2.18 -0.23 15.83
C TYR A 73 -3.43 0.60 15.55
N GLU A 74 -4.48 0.40 16.36
CA GLU A 74 -5.75 1.13 16.26
C GLU A 74 -6.01 1.96 17.54
N ASN A 75 -6.07 3.28 17.40
CA ASN A 75 -6.57 4.20 18.42
C ASN A 75 -7.84 4.92 17.91
N ASN A 76 -8.35 5.89 18.68
CA ASN A 76 -9.55 6.63 18.27
C ASN A 76 -9.34 7.47 17.01
N ASP A 77 -8.17 8.09 16.86
CA ASP A 77 -7.85 8.89 15.68
C ASP A 77 -7.78 8.01 14.42
N GLU A 78 -7.21 6.81 14.55
CA GLU A 78 -7.15 5.80 13.49
C GLU A 78 -8.56 5.35 13.08
N LYS A 79 -9.46 5.11 14.03
CA LYS A 79 -10.86 4.78 13.72
C LYS A 79 -11.56 5.90 12.95
N ILE A 80 -11.36 7.15 13.37
CA ILE A 80 -11.92 8.33 12.70
C ILE A 80 -11.34 8.45 11.29
N PHE A 81 -10.02 8.33 11.13
CA PHE A 81 -9.37 8.37 9.83
C PHE A 81 -9.92 7.28 8.91
N SER A 82 -10.00 6.04 9.42
CA SER A 82 -10.45 4.88 8.67
C SER A 82 -11.90 5.01 8.19
N GLN A 83 -12.77 5.64 8.98
CA GLN A 83 -14.16 5.91 8.61
C GLN A 83 -14.33 6.97 7.51
N ASN A 84 -13.42 7.94 7.43
CA ASN A 84 -13.51 9.06 6.48
C ASN A 84 -12.66 8.85 5.23
N TYR A 85 -11.86 7.79 5.18
CA TYR A 85 -10.86 7.57 4.13
C TYR A 85 -11.47 7.55 2.72
N HIS A 86 -12.51 6.75 2.49
CA HIS A 86 -13.12 6.62 1.17
C HIS A 86 -13.74 7.92 0.66
N GLU A 87 -14.31 8.73 1.56
CA GLU A 87 -14.84 10.06 1.21
C GLU A 87 -13.69 11.02 0.85
N MET A 88 -12.59 10.99 1.60
CA MET A 88 -11.41 11.81 1.35
C MET A 88 -10.81 11.52 -0.03
N VAL A 89 -10.58 10.25 -0.37
CA VAL A 89 -10.01 9.89 -1.68
C VAL A 89 -10.99 10.12 -2.84
N ALA A 90 -12.30 9.97 -2.62
CA ALA A 90 -13.31 10.27 -3.63
C ALA A 90 -13.40 11.77 -4.00
N GLN A 91 -13.00 12.66 -3.09
CA GLN A 91 -12.91 14.11 -3.35
C GLN A 91 -11.60 14.52 -4.03
N SER A 92 -10.62 13.61 -4.12
CA SER A 92 -9.34 13.86 -4.79
C SER A 92 -9.53 14.01 -6.30
N LYS A 93 -8.74 14.90 -6.91
CA LYS A 93 -8.62 15.00 -8.38
C LYS A 93 -7.62 13.99 -8.95
N VAL A 94 -6.87 13.31 -8.08
CA VAL A 94 -5.86 12.32 -8.47
C VAL A 94 -6.56 10.99 -8.71
N PRO A 95 -6.42 10.37 -9.90
CA PRO A 95 -7.02 9.07 -10.17
C PRO A 95 -6.38 7.95 -9.35
N LYS A 96 -7.14 6.89 -9.10
CA LYS A 96 -6.64 5.68 -8.43
C LYS A 96 -5.75 4.89 -9.39
N GLY A 97 -4.54 4.56 -8.94
CA GLY A 97 -3.60 3.73 -9.67
C GLY A 97 -4.10 2.29 -9.80
N ASN A 98 -3.66 1.61 -10.85
CA ASN A 98 -3.98 0.20 -11.06
C ASN A 98 -2.69 -0.59 -11.15
N ILE A 99 -2.63 -1.71 -10.44
CA ILE A 99 -1.56 -2.69 -10.61
C ILE A 99 -1.86 -3.47 -11.88
N SER A 100 -1.19 -3.16 -12.98
CA SER A 100 -1.16 -4.11 -14.10
C SER A 100 -0.12 -5.18 -13.80
N SER A 101 -0.35 -6.41 -14.27
CA SER A 101 0.56 -7.55 -14.08
C SER A 101 1.98 -7.34 -14.64
N SER A 102 2.22 -6.23 -15.35
CA SER A 102 3.53 -5.81 -15.84
C SER A 102 4.20 -4.72 -15.00
N ASP A 103 3.51 -4.12 -14.03
CA ASP A 103 4.02 -2.99 -13.23
C ASP A 103 4.64 -3.46 -11.90
N SER A 104 4.77 -4.77 -11.67
CA SER A 104 5.40 -5.33 -10.46
C SER A 104 6.93 -5.26 -10.46
N VAL A 105 7.55 -4.57 -11.43
CA VAL A 105 9.00 -4.52 -11.57
C VAL A 105 9.43 -3.17 -12.14
N ASP A 106 9.31 -2.11 -11.34
CA ASP A 106 10.19 -0.94 -11.44
C ASP A 106 10.81 -0.67 -10.06
N THR A 107 11.24 -1.74 -9.38
CA THR A 107 12.39 -1.62 -8.48
C THR A 107 13.60 -1.92 -9.34
N GLU A 108 14.25 -0.87 -9.86
CA GLU A 108 15.61 -1.00 -10.36
C GLU A 108 16.40 -1.84 -9.37
N GLU A 109 17.12 -2.83 -9.90
CA GLU A 109 17.87 -3.82 -9.17
C GLU A 109 18.57 -3.18 -7.96
N ALA A 110 18.07 -3.46 -6.76
CA ALA A 110 18.87 -3.35 -5.55
C ALA A 110 19.89 -4.50 -5.56
N GLY A 111 20.80 -4.43 -6.54
CA GLY A 111 21.96 -5.30 -6.66
C GLY A 111 22.83 -5.09 -5.44
N PHE A 112 22.87 -6.10 -4.59
CA PHE A 112 24.03 -6.34 -3.77
C PHE A 112 25.04 -7.09 -4.64
N GLU A 113 26.10 -6.42 -5.07
CA GLU A 113 27.41 -7.08 -5.20
C GLU A 113 28.03 -7.27 -3.81
#